data_AF-A0A3S0JSI2-F1
#
_entry.id   AF-A0A3S0JSI2-F1
#
_cell.length_a   1.000
_cell.length_b   1.000
_cell.length_c   1.000
_cell.angle_alpha   90.00
_cell.angle_beta   90.00
_cell.angle_gamma   90.00
#
_symmetry.space_group_name_H-M   'P 1'
#
loop_
_entity.id
_entity.type
_entity.pdbx_description
1 polymer ?
#
loop_
_entity_poly.entity_id
_entity_poly.type
_entity_poly.pdbx_seq_one_letter_code
_entity_poly.pdbx_strand_id
1 'polypeptide(L)'
;TSSIFKSLDSWIKRRLRMCLWKNWKKPQTRVRNLTRLKVPYGKAYEWGNTRKGYWRISKSPILHRTLGNSYWESQGLKSLKVRYETLRYSS
;
A
#
# COMPACT_ATOMS: atom_id res chain seq x y z
N THR A 1 15.73 2.08 18.74
CA THR A 1 15.95 1.08 17.67
C THR A 1 14.68 0.66 16.93
N SER A 2 13.57 0.30 17.58
CA SER A 2 12.32 -0.12 16.90
C SER A 2 11.70 0.95 15.96
N SER A 3 11.93 2.24 16.25
CA SER A 3 11.46 3.36 15.42
C SER A 3 12.03 3.37 13.99
N ILE A 4 13.28 2.93 13.81
CA ILE A 4 13.94 2.91 12.48
C ILE A 4 13.28 1.86 11.58
N PHE A 5 13.06 0.65 12.09
CA PHE A 5 12.38 -0.41 11.34
C PHE A 5 10.95 -0.03 10.95
N LYS A 6 10.22 0.65 11.83
CA LYS A 6 8.88 1.16 11.52
C LYS A 6 8.89 2.18 10.37
N SER A 7 9.86 3.09 10.35
CA SER A 7 10.03 4.07 9.27
C SER A 7 10.39 3.39 7.95
N LEU A 8 11.29 2.41 7.98
CA LEU A 8 11.65 1.63 6.81
C LEU A 8 10.47 0.83 6.25
N ASP A 9 9.72 0.11 7.10
CA ASP A 9 8.51 -0.62 6.71
C ASP A 9 7.50 0.31 6.03
N SER A 10 7.31 1.51 6.58
CA SER A 10 6.40 2.51 6.02
C SER A 10 6.85 2.97 4.63
N TRP A 11 8.16 3.15 4.44
CA TRP A 11 8.75 3.56 3.17
C TRP A 11 8.65 2.45 2.12
N ILE A 12 8.94 1.20 2.49
CA ILE A 12 8.79 0.00 1.64
C ILE A 12 7.34 -0.13 1.17
N LYS A 13 6.38 -0.09 2.09
CA LYS A 13 4.95 -0.19 1.72
C LYS A 13 4.51 0.96 0.81
N ARG A 14 5.02 2.18 0.99
CA ARG A 14 4.74 3.30 0.08
C ARG A 14 5.32 3.05 -1.31
N ARG A 15 6.53 2.50 -1.41
CA ARG A 15 7.14 2.15 -2.69
C ARG A 15 6.36 1.04 -3.39
N LEU A 16 5.96 -0.01 -2.66
CA LEU A 16 5.12 -1.08 -3.19
C LEU A 16 3.76 -0.58 -3.69
N ARG A 17 3.10 0.34 -2.95
CA ARG A 17 1.87 1.01 -3.42
C ARG A 17 2.09 1.75 -4.74
N MET A 18 3.20 2.46 -4.88
CA MET A 18 3.56 3.13 -6.14
C MET A 18 3.75 2.12 -7.28
N CYS A 19 4.48 1.04 -7.06
CA CYS A 19 4.71 -0.01 -8.05
C CYS A 19 3.39 -0.65 -8.49
N LEU A 20 2.53 -1.02 -7.55
CA LEU A 20 1.21 -1.60 -7.84
C LEU A 20 0.33 -0.62 -8.64
N TRP A 21 0.33 0.66 -8.27
CA TRP A 21 -0.40 1.69 -9.01
C TRP A 21 0.13 1.89 -10.43
N LYS A 22 1.46 1.78 -10.63
CA LYS A 22 2.08 1.82 -11.96
C LYS A 22 1.72 0.58 -12.80
N ASN A 23 1.65 -0.59 -12.17
CA ASN A 23 1.19 -1.83 -12.82
C ASN A 23 -0.27 -1.70 -13.28
N TRP A 24 -1.11 -0.97 -12.54
CA TRP A 24 -2.45 -0.59 -12.98
C TRP A 24 -2.40 0.59 -13.96
N LYS A 25 -1.79 0.36 -15.13
CA LYS A 25 -1.52 1.42 -16.12
C LYS A 25 -2.79 2.11 -16.62
N LYS A 26 -3.84 1.35 -16.94
CA LYS A 26 -5.09 1.88 -17.52
C LYS A 26 -6.05 2.38 -16.42
N PRO A 27 -6.74 3.52 -16.61
CA PRO A 27 -7.73 4.03 -15.64
C PRO A 27 -8.81 3.00 -15.31
N GLN A 28 -9.35 2.32 -16.32
CA GLN A 28 -10.35 1.25 -16.15
C GLN A 28 -9.84 0.13 -15.21
N THR A 29 -8.57 -0.26 -15.34
CA THR A 29 -7.95 -1.27 -14.46
C THR A 29 -7.84 -0.77 -13.03
N ARG A 30 -7.49 0.50 -12.82
CA ARG A 30 -7.45 1.11 -11.47
C ARG A 30 -8.82 1.11 -10.82
N VAL A 31 -9.86 1.54 -11.55
CA VAL A 31 -11.24 1.55 -11.04
C VAL A 31 -11.69 0.13 -10.68
N ARG A 32 -11.46 -0.84 -11.56
CA ARG A 32 -11.80 -2.25 -11.32
C ARG A 32 -11.11 -2.82 -10.09
N ASN A 33 -9.81 -2.58 -9.94
CA ASN A 33 -9.04 -3.10 -8.81
C ASN A 33 -9.40 -2.40 -7.49
N LEU A 34 -9.62 -1.08 -7.50
CA LEU A 34 -10.11 -0.37 -6.32
C LEU A 34 -11.49 -0.87 -5.89
N THR A 35 -12.39 -1.13 -6.84
CA THR A 35 -13.73 -1.68 -6.54
C THR A 35 -13.63 -3.08 -5.94
N ARG A 36 -12.74 -3.94 -6.46
CA ARG A 36 -12.43 -5.27 -5.88
C ARG A 36 -11.89 -5.17 -4.44
N LEU A 37 -11.14 -4.11 -4.15
CA LEU A 37 -10.66 -3.78 -2.81
C LEU A 37 -11.73 -3.07 -1.94
N LYS A 38 -13.00 -3.21 -2.29
CA LYS A 38 -14.18 -2.68 -1.56
C LYS A 38 -14.22 -1.15 -1.46
N VAL A 39 -13.61 -0.44 -2.41
CA VAL A 39 -13.82 1.02 -2.54
C VAL A 39 -15.16 1.27 -3.24
N PRO A 40 -16.00 2.18 -2.73
CA PRO A 40 -17.22 2.59 -3.42
C PRO A 40 -16.92 3.08 -4.85
N TYR A 41 -17.72 2.66 -5.83
CA TYR A 41 -17.46 2.89 -7.24
C TYR A 41 -17.18 4.37 -7.58
N GLY A 42 -17.97 5.31 -7.04
CA GLY A 42 -17.75 6.75 -7.27
C GLY A 42 -16.36 7.23 -6.84
N LYS A 43 -15.88 6.77 -5.68
CA LYS A 43 -14.52 7.06 -5.21
C LYS A 43 -13.46 6.32 -6.01
N ALA A 44 -13.72 5.08 -6.41
CA ALA A 44 -12.82 4.33 -7.28
C ALA A 44 -12.65 5.05 -8.63
N TYR A 45 -13.72 5.60 -9.20
CA TYR A 45 -13.73 6.36 -10.44
C TYR A 45 -12.96 7.68 -10.31
N GLU A 46 -13.23 8.45 -9.27
CA GLU A 46 -12.53 9.72 -8.96
C GLU A 46 -11.00 9.50 -8.87
N TRP A 47 -10.57 8.50 -8.10
CA TRP A 47 -9.16 8.25 -7.88
C TRP A 47 -8.49 7.47 -9.02
N GLY A 48 -9.21 6.64 -9.76
CA GLY A 48 -8.71 5.92 -10.93
C GLY A 48 -8.29 6.86 -12.07
N ASN A 49 -9.02 7.97 -12.24
CA ASN A 49 -8.79 9.00 -13.25
C ASN A 49 -7.93 10.18 -12.76
N THR A 50 -7.27 10.04 -11.61
CA THR A 50 -6.45 11.12 -11.07
C THR A 50 -5.27 11.49 -11.98
N ARG A 51 -5.01 12.80 -12.12
CA ARG A 51 -3.80 13.35 -12.78
C ARG A 51 -2.57 13.40 -11.87
N LYS A 52 -2.67 12.89 -10.64
CA LYS A 52 -1.58 12.89 -9.66
C LYS A 52 -0.48 11.90 -10.08
N GLY A 53 0.77 12.33 -9.98
CA GLY A 53 1.92 11.45 -10.22
C GLY A 53 1.99 10.27 -9.25
N TYR A 54 2.69 9.20 -9.67
CA TYR A 54 2.71 7.90 -8.97
C TYR A 54 3.22 7.97 -7.52
N TRP A 55 4.19 8.82 -7.23
CA TRP A 55 4.70 8.98 -5.86
C TRP A 55 3.76 9.82 -4.97
N ARG A 56 2.98 10.73 -5.56
CA ARG A 56 2.00 11.54 -4.84
C ARG A 56 0.79 10.68 -4.45
N ILE A 57 0.31 9.85 -5.37
CA ILE A 57 -0.84 8.97 -5.11
C ILE A 57 -0.52 7.85 -4.11
N SER A 58 0.73 7.37 -4.04
CA SER A 58 1.12 6.33 -3.07
C SER A 58 0.98 6.74 -1.59
N LYS A 59 0.93 8.04 -1.30
CA LYS A 59 0.66 8.62 0.03
C LYS A 59 -0.80 9.12 0.18
N SER A 60 -1.67 8.86 -0.78
CA SER A 60 -3.06 9.29 -0.71
C SER A 60 -3.85 8.50 0.35
N PRO A 61 -4.89 9.09 0.97
CA PRO A 61 -5.73 8.38 1.92
C PRO A 61 -6.39 7.14 1.31
N ILE A 62 -6.76 7.20 0.03
CA ILE A 62 -7.40 6.08 -0.66
C ILE A 62 -6.46 4.87 -0.72
N LEU A 63 -5.21 5.04 -1.17
CA LEU A 63 -4.26 3.94 -1.28
C LEU A 63 -3.71 3.51 0.08
N HIS A 64 -3.61 4.42 1.05
CA HIS A 64 -3.24 4.04 2.41
C HIS A 64 -4.30 3.15 3.07
N ARG A 65 -5.59 3.42 2.84
CA ARG A 65 -6.69 2.61 3.38
C ARG A 65 -6.83 1.28 2.66
N THR A 66 -6.73 1.26 1.32
CA THR A 66 -6.95 0.04 0.53
C THR A 66 -5.74 -0.88 0.50
N LEU A 67 -4.53 -0.30 0.41
CA LEU A 67 -3.26 -1.01 0.35
C LEU A 67 -2.47 -0.78 1.65
N GLY A 68 -3.18 -1.00 2.76
CA GLY A 68 -2.68 -0.88 4.13
C GLY A 68 -1.90 -2.11 4.60
N ASN A 69 -1.64 -2.20 5.91
CA ASN A 69 -0.85 -3.29 6.49
C ASN A 69 -1.48 -4.66 6.24
N SER A 70 -2.79 -4.80 6.51
CA SER A 70 -3.53 -6.05 6.33
C SER A 70 -3.47 -6.57 4.90
N TYR A 71 -3.59 -5.68 3.91
CA TYR A 71 -3.44 -6.03 2.50
C TYR A 71 -2.05 -6.63 2.23
N TRP A 72 -0.98 -5.95 2.63
CA TRP A 72 0.37 -6.44 2.35
C TRP A 72 0.71 -7.72 3.13
N GLU A 73 0.21 -7.87 4.35
CA GLU A 73 0.34 -9.11 5.14
C GLU A 73 -0.38 -10.27 4.47
N SER A 74 -1.59 -10.07 3.95
CA SER A 74 -2.30 -11.09 3.15
C SER A 74 -1.61 -11.45 1.83
N GLN A 75 -0.68 -10.60 1.36
CA GLN A 75 0.16 -10.86 0.19
C GLN A 75 1.53 -11.44 0.58
N GLY A 76 1.73 -11.79 1.86
CA GLY A 76 2.95 -12.43 2.36
C GLY A 76 4.08 -11.46 2.74
N LEU A 77 3.85 -10.14 2.74
CA LEU A 77 4.85 -9.17 3.17
C LEU A 77 5.04 -9.25 4.69
N LYS A 78 6.18 -9.76 5.13
CA LYS A 78 6.55 -9.83 6.55
C LYS A 78 6.99 -8.45 7.05
N SER A 79 6.49 -8.02 8.22
CA SER A 79 6.94 -6.78 8.86
C SER A 79 8.35 -6.93 9.40
N LEU A 80 9.24 -5.98 9.06
CA LEU A 80 10.61 -5.95 9.59
C LEU A 80 10.61 -5.81 11.11
N LYS A 81 9.69 -4.99 11.65
CA LYS A 81 9.56 -4.79 13.09
C LYS A 81 9.24 -6.10 13.80
N VAL A 82 8.22 -6.83 13.34
CA VAL A 82 7.80 -8.10 13.94
C VAL A 82 8.95 -9.10 13.89
N ARG A 83 9.62 -9.23 12.74
CA ARG A 83 10.76 -10.14 12.59
C ARG A 83 11.91 -9.80 13.55
N TYR A 84 12.22 -8.52 13.71
CA TYR A 84 13.24 -8.05 14.65
C TYR A 84 12.88 -8.39 16.10
N GLU A 85 11.63 -8.14 16.51
CA GLU A 85 11.16 -8.45 17.85
C GLU A 85 11.18 -9.96 18.12
N THR A 86 10.71 -10.78 17.17
CA THR A 86 10.80 -12.24 17.30
C THR A 86 12.23 -12.69 17.54
N LEU A 87 13.20 -12.22 16.74
CA LEU A 87 14.61 -12.61 16.88
C LEU A 87 15.25 -12.11 18.17
N ARG A 88 14.81 -10.95 18.67
CA ARG A 88 15.36 -10.34 19.88
C ARG A 88 14.87 -11.02 21.17
N TYR A 89 13.65 -11.53 21.18
CA TYR A 89 13.04 -12.21 22.33
C TYR A 89 13.03 -13.74 22.21
N SER A 90 13.51 -14.30 21.10
CA SER A 90 13.73 -15.74 20.92
C SER A 90 15.08 -16.23 21.46
N SER A 91 15.86 -15.32 22.07
CA SER A 91 17.11 -15.60 22.79
C SER A 91 16.85 -15.43 24.28
#